data_AF-A0A2S7KCA5-F1
#
_entry.id   AF-A0A2S7KCA5-F1
#
_cell.length_a   1.000
_cell.length_b   1.000
_cell.length_c   1.000
_cell.angle_alpha   90.00
_cell.angle_beta   90.00
_cell.angle_gamma   90.00
#
_symmetry.space_group_name_H-M   'P 1'
#
loop_
_entity.id
_entity.type
_entity.pdbx_description
1 polymer ?
#
loop_
_entity_poly.entity_id
_entity_poly.type
_entity_poly.pdbx_seq_one_letter_code
_entity_poly.pdbx_strand_id
1 'polypeptide(L)'
;MKNYSTNISDNQWQFIKKTLNFNNRKRKYDLRTIWDAIMYLVKTGCQWRMLPGDFPKWELVYYYYSKWANAEDFDLLGVSRRNG
;
A
#
# COMPACT_ATOMS: atom_id res chain seq x y z
N MET A 1 14.64 -0.62 -3.51
CA MET A 1 13.78 -0.58 -2.31
C MET A 1 14.40 -1.50 -1.28
N LYS A 2 14.50 -1.10 0.00
CA LYS A 2 14.99 -2.01 1.03
C LYS A 2 14.00 -3.15 1.26
N ASN A 3 14.50 -4.32 1.66
CA ASN A 3 13.66 -5.45 1.97
C ASN A 3 13.22 -5.37 3.44
N TYR A 4 12.00 -4.88 3.67
CA TYR A 4 11.42 -4.84 5.01
C TYR A 4 10.68 -6.14 5.29
N SER A 5 10.70 -6.60 6.55
CA SER A 5 9.88 -7.74 6.99
C SER A 5 8.37 -7.51 6.81
N THR A 6 7.98 -6.25 6.62
CA THR A 6 6.59 -5.85 6.36
C THR A 6 6.17 -5.99 4.90
N ASN A 7 7.13 -6.10 3.96
CA ASN A 7 6.86 -6.22 2.53
C ASN A 7 5.96 -7.42 2.23
N ILE A 8 5.15 -7.31 1.18
CA ILE A 8 4.26 -8.39 0.76
C ILE A 8 5.00 -9.43 -0.07
N SER A 9 4.65 -10.70 0.13
CA SER A 9 5.16 -11.78 -0.69
C SER A 9 4.63 -11.68 -2.11
N ASP A 10 5.30 -12.32 -3.07
CA ASP A 10 4.83 -12.35 -4.46
C ASP A 10 3.42 -12.94 -4.57
N ASN A 11 3.09 -13.96 -3.77
CA ASN A 11 1.77 -14.58 -3.76
C ASN A 11 0.69 -13.61 -3.26
N GLN A 12 0.97 -12.88 -2.18
CA GLN A 12 0.07 -11.82 -1.69
C GLN A 12 -0.10 -10.73 -2.74
N TRP A 13 0.99 -10.36 -3.42
CA TRP A 13 0.96 -9.37 -4.48
C TRP A 13 0.10 -9.82 -5.67
N GLN A 14 0.18 -11.09 -6.08
CA GLN A 14 -0.69 -11.61 -7.16
C GLN A 14 -2.17 -11.55 -6.80
N PHE A 15 -2.52 -11.86 -5.55
CA PHE A 15 -3.90 -11.76 -5.08
C PHE A 15 -4.39 -10.31 -5.12
N ILE A 16 -3.62 -9.38 -4.54
CA ILE A 16 -3.91 -7.93 -4.58
C ILE A 16 -4.00 -7.43 -6.02
N LYS A 17 -3.10 -7.90 -6.90
CA LYS A 17 -3.04 -7.57 -8.33
C LYS A 17 -4.36 -7.88 -9.04
N LYS A 18 -4.98 -9.00 -8.67
CA LYS A 18 -6.22 -9.51 -9.24
C LYS A 18 -7.46 -8.82 -8.68
N THR A 19 -7.45 -8.47 -7.40
CA THR A 19 -8.59 -7.83 -6.72
C THR A 19 -8.72 -6.36 -7.10
N LEU A 20 -7.61 -5.62 -7.10
CA LEU A 20 -7.64 -4.21 -7.45
C LEU A 20 -7.66 -4.03 -8.97
N ASN A 21 -8.61 -3.27 -9.49
CA ASN A 21 -8.64 -2.93 -10.91
C ASN A 21 -7.57 -1.90 -11.25
N PHE A 22 -6.35 -2.37 -11.50
CA PHE A 22 -5.24 -1.51 -11.90
C PHE A 22 -5.37 -1.10 -13.35
N ASN A 23 -5.96 0.08 -13.60
CA ASN A 23 -5.90 0.67 -14.94
C ASN A 23 -4.45 0.73 -15.43
N ASN A 24 -4.20 0.44 -16.71
CA ASN A 24 -2.89 0.47 -17.40
C ASN A 24 -2.31 1.89 -17.61
N ARG A 25 -2.45 2.77 -16.61
CA ARG A 25 -1.83 4.10 -16.62
C ARG A 25 -0.32 3.97 -16.38
N LYS A 26 0.49 4.68 -17.16
CA LYS A 26 1.93 4.84 -16.86
C LYS A 26 2.07 5.56 -15.51
N ARG A 27 2.83 4.97 -14.60
CA ARG A 27 3.06 5.49 -13.24
C ARG A 27 4.55 5.64 -13.01
N LYS A 28 4.94 6.67 -12.24
CA LYS A 28 6.33 6.89 -11.82
C LYS A 28 6.81 5.84 -10.82
N TYR A 29 5.91 5.35 -9.97
CA TYR A 29 6.19 4.31 -8.99
C TYR A 29 5.37 3.07 -9.30
N ASP A 30 5.99 1.90 -9.09
CA ASP A 30 5.28 0.64 -9.16
C ASP A 30 4.25 0.54 -8.03
N LEU A 31 3.11 -0.06 -8.33
CA LEU A 31 2.01 -0.19 -7.38
C LEU A 31 2.37 -1.12 -6.22
N ARG A 32 3.28 -2.07 -6.45
CA ARG A 32 3.81 -2.93 -5.39
C ARG A 32 4.53 -2.12 -4.33
N THR A 33 5.39 -1.19 -4.76
CA THR A 33 6.13 -0.30 -3.86
C THR A 33 5.19 0.54 -2.98
N ILE A 34 4.05 0.95 -3.54
CA ILE A 34 3.02 1.68 -2.79
C ILE A 34 2.33 0.75 -1.78
N TRP A 35 2.05 -0.48 -2.16
CA TRP A 35 1.50 -1.50 -1.26
C TRP A 35 2.45 -1.89 -0.13
N ASP A 36 3.75 -2.04 -0.43
CA ASP A 36 4.79 -2.30 0.58
C ASP A 36 4.87 -1.13 1.58
N ALA A 37 4.75 0.12 1.12
CA ALA A 37 4.69 1.29 1.98
C ALA A 37 3.44 1.31 2.88
N ILE A 38 2.27 0.97 2.32
CA ILE A 38 1.02 0.86 3.10
C ILE A 38 1.16 -0.24 4.15
N MET A 39 1.69 -1.41 3.78
CA MET A 39 1.87 -2.54 4.72
C MET A 39 2.92 -2.23 5.79
N TYR A 40 3.95 -1.46 5.44
CA TYR A 40 4.89 -0.94 6.43
C TYR A 40 4.16 -0.08 7.47
N LEU A 41 3.36 0.90 7.03
CA LEU A 41 2.58 1.76 7.94
C LEU A 41 1.61 0.95 8.81
N VAL A 42 0.85 0.03 8.21
CA VAL A 42 -0.15 -0.79 8.92
C VAL A 42 0.50 -1.72 9.94
N LYS A 43 1.61 -2.39 9.59
CA LYS A 43 2.28 -3.35 10.49
C LYS A 43 3.09 -2.68 11.58
N THR A 44 3.69 -1.51 11.31
CA THR A 44 4.51 -0.79 12.29
C THR A 44 3.70 0.17 13.15
N GLY A 45 2.55 0.63 12.66
CA GLY A 45 1.76 1.70 13.29
C GLY A 45 2.46 3.06 13.29
N CYS A 46 3.52 3.24 12.49
CA CYS A 46 4.25 4.51 12.46
C CYS A 46 3.41 5.62 11.79
N GLN A 47 3.69 6.87 12.15
CA GLN A 47 2.99 8.01 11.56
C GLN A 47 3.34 8.13 10.07
N TRP A 48 2.37 8.57 9.25
CA TRP A 48 2.55 8.77 7.81
C TRP A 48 3.80 9.58 7.43
N ARG A 49 4.10 10.63 8.21
CA ARG A 49 5.27 11.50 7.98
C ARG A 49 6.61 10.85 8.35
N MET A 50 6.59 9.72 9.05
CA MET A 50 7.76 8.94 9.42
C MET A 50 8.06 7.80 8.45
N LEU A 51 7.36 7.74 7.32
CA LEU A 51 7.62 6.75 6.29
C LEU A 51 9.09 6.85 5.81
N PRO A 52 9.83 5.72 5.72
CA PRO A 52 11.20 5.72 5.24
C PRO A 52 11.35 6.39 3.85
N GLY A 53 12.42 7.16 3.67
CA GLY A 53 12.65 7.95 2.45
C GLY A 53 12.91 7.13 1.18
N ASP A 54 13.11 5.82 1.31
CA ASP A 54 13.24 4.87 0.21
C ASP A 54 11.89 4.37 -0.32
N PHE A 55 10.78 4.70 0.34
CA PHE A 55 9.43 4.58 -0.20
C PHE A 55 9.02 5.82 -0.99
N PRO A 56 7.96 5.74 -1.82
CA PRO A 56 7.35 6.92 -2.41
C PRO A 56 6.91 7.90 -1.32
N LYS A 57 6.84 9.19 -1.67
CA LYS A 57 6.41 10.23 -0.73
C LYS A 57 5.08 9.88 -0.07
N TRP A 58 4.97 10.13 1.23
CA TRP A 58 3.81 9.74 2.04
C TRP A 58 2.48 10.28 1.48
N GLU A 59 2.48 11.46 0.84
CA GLU A 59 1.28 12.02 0.20
C GLU A 59 0.75 11.13 -0.92
N LEU A 60 1.67 10.55 -1.72
CA LEU A 60 1.31 9.63 -2.80
C LEU A 60 0.80 8.31 -2.23
N VAL A 61 1.46 7.80 -1.19
CA VAL A 61 1.03 6.56 -0.52
C VAL A 61 -0.37 6.74 0.08
N TYR A 62 -0.61 7.87 0.74
CA TYR A 62 -1.92 8.23 1.29
C TYR A 62 -2.99 8.39 0.21
N TYR A 63 -2.67 9.00 -0.93
CA TYR A 63 -3.59 9.09 -2.07
C TYR A 63 -4.08 7.72 -2.52
N TYR A 64 -3.18 6.75 -2.68
CA TYR A 64 -3.55 5.38 -3.07
C TYR A 64 -4.28 4.63 -1.97
N TYR A 65 -3.85 4.78 -0.71
CA TYR A 65 -4.56 4.23 0.44
C TYR A 65 -6.01 4.71 0.48
N SER A 66 -6.25 6.02 0.41
CA SER A 66 -7.60 6.59 0.42
C SER A 66 -8.41 6.14 -0.80
N LYS A 67 -7.79 6.13 -1.99
CA LYS A 67 -8.45 5.70 -3.22
C LYS A 67 -8.97 4.27 -3.14
N TRP A 68 -8.17 3.34 -2.60
CA TRP A 68 -8.55 1.93 -2.50
C TRP A 68 -9.41 1.65 -1.27
N ALA A 69 -9.23 2.38 -0.17
CA ALA A 69 -10.07 2.27 1.01
C ALA A 69 -11.51 2.75 0.77
N ASN A 70 -11.73 3.62 -0.23
CA ASN A 70 -13.07 4.05 -0.64
C ASN A 70 -13.70 3.14 -1.69
N ALA A 71 -12.94 2.20 -2.26
CA ALA A 71 -13.42 1.30 -3.31
C ALA A 71 -13.89 -0.07 -2.76
N GLU A 72 -14.08 -0.20 -1.43
CA GLU A 72 -14.35 -1.48 -0.70
C GLU A 72 -13.27 -2.57 -0.85
N ASP A 73 -12.26 -2.37 -1.69
CA ASP A 73 -11.16 -3.30 -1.95
C ASP A 73 -10.32 -3.63 -0.70
N PHE A 74 -10.26 -2.71 0.27
CA PHE A 74 -9.52 -2.91 1.52
C PHE A 74 -10.23 -3.84 2.52
N ASP A 75 -11.56 -3.81 2.53
CA ASP A 75 -12.35 -4.67 3.42
C ASP A 75 -12.22 -6.15 3.00
N LEU A 76 -12.08 -6.39 1.69
CA LEU A 76 -11.78 -7.72 1.13
C LEU A 76 -10.39 -8.24 1.52
N LEU A 77 -9.46 -7.35 1.87
CA LEU A 77 -8.07 -7.70 2.25
C LEU A 77 -7.87 -7.79 3.77
N GLY A 78 -8.91 -7.55 4.57
CA GLY A 78 -8.82 -7.55 6.04
C GLY A 78 -7.91 -6.45 6.61
N VAL A 79 -7.55 -5.45 5.80
CA VAL A 79 -6.75 -4.30 6.24
C VAL A 79 -7.71 -3.28 6.84
N SER A 80 -8.22 -3.61 8.02
CA SER A 80 -9.21 -2.79 8.73
C SER A 80 -8.67 -1.37 8.96
N ARG A 81 -9.51 -0.36 8.71
CA ARG A 81 -9.28 1.06 9.06
C ARG A 81 -9.13 1.20 10.58
N ARG A 82 -7.96 0.87 11.15
CA ARG A 82 -7.62 1.30 12.50
C ARG A 82 -7.04 2.69 12.43
N ASN A 83 -7.93 3.68 12.45
CA ASN A 83 -7.63 5.04 12.88
C ASN A 83 -8.91 5.61 13.47
N GLY A 84 -8.98 5.68 14.80
CA GLY A 84 -10.05 6.30 15.57
C GLY A 84 -11.11 5.31 16.04
#